data_AF-K0W4T9-F1
#
_entry.id   AF-K0W4T9-F1
#
_cell.length_a   1.000
_cell.length_b   1.000
_cell.length_c   1.000
_cell.angle_alpha   90.00
_cell.angle_beta   90.00
_cell.angle_gamma   90.00
#
_symmetry.space_group_name_H-M   'P 1'
#
loop_
_entity.id
_entity.type
_entity.pdbx_description
1 polymer ?
#
loop_
_entity_poly.entity_id
_entity_poly.type
_entity_poly.pdbx_seq_one_letter_code
_entity_poly.pdbx_strand_id
1 'polypeptide(L)' 'MRCAGTSAVYAGISQIFFAADRNEAAAHGFDYRGMYPLFADDPKTWRSPAVSKLAVSEGLRPFLEFRSGLRAS' A
#
# COMPACT_ATOMS: atom_id res chain seq x y z
N MET A 1 -3.31 2.37 0.20
CA MET A 1 -2.61 2.62 -1.08
C MET A 1 -3.57 3.08 -2.17
N ARG A 2 -4.14 4.29 -2.08
CA ARG A 2 -4.84 4.93 -3.20
C ARG A 2 -4.59 6.45 -3.33
N CYS A 3 -4.02 7.14 -2.33
CA CYS A 3 -3.45 8.49 -2.54
C CYS A 3 -2.38 8.48 -3.64
N ALA A 4 -1.50 7.47 -3.62
CA ALA A 4 -0.54 7.26 -4.70
C ALA A 4 -1.22 7.01 -6.05
N GLY A 5 -2.39 6.36 -6.07
CA GLY A 5 -3.10 6.00 -7.29
C GLY A 5 -3.76 7.20 -7.99
N THR A 6 -4.51 8.03 -7.26
CA THR A 6 -5.12 9.24 -7.84
C THR A 6 -4.06 10.28 -8.22
N SER A 7 -3.07 10.50 -7.37
CA SER A 7 -1.93 11.37 -7.72
C SER A 7 -1.17 10.85 -8.93
N ALA A 8 -1.01 9.53 -9.08
CA ALA A 8 -0.39 8.93 -10.26
C ALA A 8 -1.20 9.15 -11.55
N VAL A 9 -2.54 9.06 -11.49
CA VAL A 9 -3.41 9.37 -12.64
C VAL A 9 -3.22 10.83 -13.08
N TYR A 10 -3.29 11.78 -12.15
CA TYR A 10 -3.10 13.20 -12.46
C TYR A 10 -1.67 13.54 -12.90
N ALA A 11 -0.68 12.77 -12.44
CA ALA A 11 0.72 12.93 -12.82
C ALA A 11 1.08 12.20 -14.14
N GLY A 12 0.14 11.51 -14.79
CA GLY A 12 0.41 10.75 -16.02
C GLY A 12 1.33 9.55 -15.81
N ILE A 13 1.44 9.04 -14.58
CA ILE A 13 2.19 7.82 -14.27
C ILE A 13 1.44 6.64 -14.90
N SER A 14 2.18 5.76 -15.58
CA SER A 14 1.62 4.62 -16.30
C SER A 14 1.63 3.31 -15.49
N GLN A 15 2.53 3.18 -14.52
CA GLN A 15 2.70 1.96 -13.73
C GLN A 15 3.02 2.27 -12.26
N ILE A 16 2.46 1.47 -11.36
CA ILE A 16 2.71 1.51 -9.92
C ILE A 16 3.08 0.12 -9.44
N PHE A 17 4.22 0.02 -8.76
CA PHE A 17 4.63 -1.19 -8.05
C PHE A 17 4.55 -0.97 -6.55
N PHE A 18 4.07 -1.96 -5.81
CA PHE A 18 4.04 -1.93 -4.35
C PHE A 18 4.67 -3.19 -3.75
N ALA A 19 5.42 -3.03 -2.67
CA ALA A 19 6.11 -4.13 -1.99
C ALA A 19 5.25 -4.81 -0.91
N ALA A 20 4.35 -4.06 -0.26
CA ALA A 20 3.43 -4.57 0.76
C ALA A 20 2.03 -4.01 0.54
N ASP A 21 0.99 -4.83 0.62
CA ASP A 21 -0.40 -4.42 0.46
C ASP A 21 -1.08 -4.02 1.77
N ARG A 22 -2.32 -3.51 1.66
CA ARG A 22 -3.11 -3.03 2.80
C ARG A 22 -3.44 -4.12 3.82
N ASN A 23 -3.52 -5.38 3.42
CA ASN A 23 -3.80 -6.48 4.35
C ASN A 23 -2.53 -6.82 5.13
N GLU A 24 -1.38 -6.84 4.46
CA GLU A 24 -0.08 -7.02 5.10
C GLU A 24 0.21 -5.88 6.10
N ALA A 25 -0.01 -4.62 5.71
CA ALA A 25 0.11 -3.49 6.62
C ALA A 25 -0.82 -3.61 7.84
N ALA A 26 -2.08 -4.02 7.62
CA ALA A 26 -3.05 -4.21 8.70
C ALA A 26 -2.61 -5.31 9.69
N ALA A 27 -1.97 -6.38 9.21
CA ALA A 27 -1.42 -7.43 10.07
C ALA A 27 -0.33 -6.91 11.04
N HIS A 28 0.29 -5.77 10.71
CA HIS A 28 1.29 -5.11 11.55
C HIS A 28 0.74 -3.91 12.35
N GLY A 29 -0.59 -3.74 12.42
CA GLY A 29 -1.24 -2.69 13.22
C GLY A 29 -1.52 -1.40 12.46
N PHE A 30 -1.27 -1.37 11.14
CA PHE A 30 -1.54 -0.23 10.29
C PHE A 30 -2.81 -0.49 9.46
N ASP A 31 -3.98 -0.37 10.09
CA ASP A 31 -5.25 -0.68 9.43
C ASP A 31 -5.75 0.47 8.54
N TYR A 32 -5.34 0.43 7.27
CA TYR A 32 -5.82 1.34 6.24
C TYR A 32 -7.00 0.78 5.43
N ARG A 33 -7.59 -0.35 5.83
CA ARG A 33 -8.66 -1.02 5.06
C ARG A 33 -9.99 -0.27 5.13
N GLY A 34 -10.24 0.45 6.22
CA GLY A 34 -11.45 1.23 6.44
C GLY A 34 -11.39 2.68 5.97
N MET A 35 -10.22 3.17 5.54
CA MET A 35 -10.13 4.56 5.04
C MET A 35 -10.71 4.67 3.63
N TYR A 36 -11.74 5.53 3.53
CA TYR A 36 -12.53 5.90 2.35
C TYR A 36 -13.32 4.74 1.68
N PRO A 37 -14.66 4.74 1.81
CA PRO A 37 -15.55 3.83 1.06
C PRO A 37 -15.35 3.89 -0.46
N LEU A 38 -14.97 5.07 -0.98
CA LEU A 38 -14.56 5.32 -2.37
C LEU A 38 -13.35 4.48 -2.84
N PHE A 39 -12.62 3.86 -1.91
CA PHE A 39 -11.39 3.09 -2.17
C PHE A 39 -11.56 1.58 -1.90
N ALA A 40 -12.80 1.11 -1.73
CA ALA A 40 -13.13 -0.29 -1.50
C ALA A 40 -12.87 -1.19 -2.73
N ASP A 41 -12.95 -0.65 -3.95
CA ASP A 41 -12.68 -1.40 -5.18
C ASP A 41 -11.20 -1.83 -5.28
N ASP A 42 -10.97 -3.02 -5.82
CA ASP A 42 -9.62 -3.57 -6.01
C ASP A 42 -8.82 -2.69 -7.02
N PRO A 43 -7.65 -2.14 -6.65
CA PRO A 43 -6.78 -1.41 -7.57
C PRO A 43 -6.41 -2.16 -8.85
N LYS A 44 -6.48 -3.51 -8.83
CA LYS A 44 -6.28 -4.34 -10.03
C LYS A 44 -7.36 -4.16 -11.10
N THR A 45 -8.48 -3.50 -10.78
CA THR A 45 -9.55 -3.22 -11.75
C THR A 45 -9.31 -1.94 -12.56
N TRP A 46 -8.26 -1.18 -12.25
CA TRP A 46 -7.96 0.07 -12.95
C TRP A 46 -7.34 -0.19 -14.32
N ARG A 47 -7.84 0.50 -15.36
CA ARG A 47 -7.25 0.41 -16.72
C ARG A 47 -5.92 1.15 -16.83
N SER A 48 -5.72 2.21 -16.05
CA SER A 48 -4.47 2.98 -15.98
C SER A 48 -4.46 3.85 -14.71
N PRO A 49 -3.33 3.96 -13.99
CA PRO A 49 -2.08 3.20 -14.19
C PRO A 49 -2.24 1.70 -13.90
N ALA A 50 -1.40 0.88 -14.54
CA ALA A 50 -1.30 -0.53 -14.18
C ALA A 50 -0.67 -0.66 -12.78
N VAL A 51 -1.32 -1.40 -11.89
CA VAL A 51 -0.85 -1.58 -10.50
C VAL A 51 -0.48 -3.04 -10.29
N SER A 52 0.74 -3.31 -9.83
CA SER A 52 1.24 -4.67 -9.61
C SER A 52 2.01 -4.80 -8.30
N LYS A 53 1.87 -5.96 -7.64
CA LYS A 53 2.69 -6.30 -6.47
C LYS A 53 4.08 -6.72 -6.95
N LEU A 54 5.11 -6.11 -6.39
CA LEU A 54 6.49 -6.52 -6.59
C LEU A 54 6.95 -7.25 -5.33
N ALA A 55 7.29 -8.54 -5.46
CA ALA A 55 7.81 -9.31 -4.34
C ALA A 55 9.21 -8.79 -3.96
N VAL A 56 9.34 -8.28 -2.74
CA VAL A 56 10.60 -7.79 -2.17
C VAL A 56 10.80 -8.51 -0.85
N SER A 57 11.90 -9.25 -0.70
CA SER A 57 12.17 -10.11 0.47
C SER A 57 12.05 -9.38 1.80
N GLU A 58 12.50 -8.12 1.84
CA GLU A 58 12.48 -7.27 3.03
C GLU A 58 11.33 -6.24 3.03
N GLY A 59 10.29 -6.45 2.21
CA GLY A 59 9.19 -5.49 2.04
C GLY A 59 8.42 -5.19 3.34
N LEU A 60 8.46 -6.11 4.31
CA LEU A 60 7.80 -5.95 5.60
C LEU A 60 8.70 -5.38 6.71
N ARG A 61 10.02 -5.27 6.46
CA ARG A 61 11.00 -4.81 7.45
C ARG A 61 10.64 -3.46 8.08
N PRO A 62 10.15 -2.44 7.35
CA PRO A 62 9.78 -1.16 7.96
C PRO A 62 8.68 -1.28 9.02
N PHE A 63 7.69 -2.15 8.81
CA PHE A 63 6.61 -2.37 9.78
C PHE A 63 7.10 -3.09 11.03
N LEU A 64 8.03 -4.04 10.86
CA LEU A 64 8.66 -4.76 11.97
C LEU A 64 9.52 -3.83 12.83
N GLU A 65 10.36 -3.01 12.20
CA GLU A 65 11.23 -2.06 12.90
C GLU A 65 10.42 -1.03 13.68
N PHE A 66 9.37 -0.45 13.09
CA PHE A 66 8.51 0.50 13.78
C PHE A 66 7.87 -0.09 15.05
N ARG A 67 7.37 -1.33 14.95
CA ARG A 67 6.77 -2.02 16.11
C ARG A 67 7.79 -2.31 17.20
N SER A 68 9.04 -2.61 16.83
CA SER A 68 10.12 -2.85 17.77
C SER A 68 10.49 -1.58 18.54
N GLY A 69 10.54 -0.43 17.86
CA GLY A 69 10.80 0.88 18.48
C GLY A 69 9.69 1.30 19.44
N LEU A 70 8.42 1.05 19.10
CA LEU A 70 7.27 1.31 19.99
C LEU A 70 7.29 0.49 21.29
N ARG A 71 7.93 -0.69 21.30
CA ARG A 71 8.05 -1.55 22.49
C ARG A 71 9.27 -1.20 23.36
N ALA A 72 10.21 -0.44 22.81
CA ALA A 72 11.43 -0.01 23.50
C ALA A 72 11.28 1.36 24.17
N SER A 73 10.13 2.03 24.02
CA SER A 73 9.81 3.35 24.58
C SER A 73 8.78 3.26 25.70
#